data_AF-A0A6I2M770-F1
#
_entry.id   AF-A0A6I2M770-F1
#
_cell.length_a   1.000
_cell.length_b   1.000
_cell.length_c   1.000
_cell.angle_alpha   90.00
_cell.angle_beta   90.00
_cell.angle_gamma   90.00
#
_symmetry.space_group_name_H-M   'P 1'
#
loop_
_entity.id
_entity.type
_entity.pdbx_description
1 polymer ?
#
loop_
_entity_poly.entity_id
_entity_poly.type
_entity_poly.pdbx_seq_one_letter_code
_entity_poly.pdbx_strand_id
1 'polypeptide(L)'
;MIAIPYKLWTIKGRLKRLLWGDLSFIFGPFFAGTLWIFHFTYGKFWKYMLVNIVVDFLLAYPLTFLFEKAGLYRLKRMSKNRLFSLSLVFAAVIYGYQIFLEKQFSRNIEES
;
A
#
# COMPACT_ATOMS: atom_id res chain seq x y z
N MET A 1 1.45 -4.56 -10.54
CA MET A 1 2.06 -5.11 -11.79
C MET A 1 1.89 -4.19 -13.02
N ILE A 2 1.55 -2.91 -12.86
CA ILE A 2 1.42 -1.95 -13.99
C ILE A 2 2.79 -1.34 -14.35
N ALA A 3 3.77 -1.34 -13.45
CA ALA A 3 4.99 -0.54 -13.62
C ALA A 3 6.03 -1.05 -14.64
N ILE A 4 6.00 -2.33 -14.99
CA ILE A 4 6.94 -2.98 -15.92
C ILE A 4 6.72 -2.50 -17.37
N PRO A 5 5.49 -2.56 -17.94
CA PRO A 5 5.26 -2.06 -19.30
C PRO A 5 5.53 -0.55 -19.43
N TYR A 6 5.30 0.24 -18.38
CA TYR A 6 5.50 1.71 -18.42
C TYR A 6 6.91 2.19 -18.02
N LYS A 7 7.87 1.29 -17.75
CA LYS A 7 9.26 1.62 -17.31
C LYS A 7 9.31 2.69 -16.21
N LEU A 8 8.49 2.55 -15.17
CA LEU A 8 8.43 3.54 -14.08
C LEU A 8 9.72 3.54 -13.21
N TRP A 9 10.46 2.43 -13.21
CA TRP A 9 11.74 2.22 -12.52
C TRP A 9 12.66 1.27 -13.30
N THR A 10 13.98 1.45 -13.18
CA THR A 10 14.99 0.55 -13.76
C THR A 10 15.80 -0.09 -12.64
N ILE A 11 15.75 -1.43 -12.54
CA ILE A 11 16.40 -2.20 -11.47
C ILE A 11 17.36 -3.22 -12.10
N LYS A 12 18.58 -3.35 -11.58
CA LYS A 12 19.54 -4.37 -12.01
C LYS A 12 19.14 -5.73 -11.42
N GLY A 13 18.37 -6.56 -12.15
CA GLY A 13 18.01 -7.90 -11.67
C GLY A 13 17.11 -8.74 -12.59
N ARG A 14 17.21 -10.06 -12.48
CA ARG A 14 16.39 -11.07 -13.19
C ARG A 14 14.93 -10.96 -12.73
N LEU A 15 14.00 -10.77 -13.66
CA LEU A 15 12.57 -10.46 -13.43
C LEU A 15 11.90 -11.29 -12.31
N LYS A 16 12.17 -12.59 -12.22
CA LYS A 16 11.64 -13.45 -11.15
C LYS A 16 12.03 -12.99 -9.74
N ARG A 17 13.29 -12.59 -9.51
CA ARG A 17 13.73 -12.14 -8.17
C ARG A 17 13.07 -10.82 -7.75
N LEU A 18 12.77 -9.96 -8.70
CA LEU A 18 12.06 -8.71 -8.46
C LEU A 18 10.61 -8.96 -8.06
N LEU A 19 9.91 -9.82 -8.82
CA LEU A 19 8.54 -10.21 -8.50
C LEU A 19 8.43 -10.84 -7.11
N TRP A 20 9.36 -11.74 -6.76
CA TRP A 20 9.40 -12.32 -5.42
C TRP A 20 9.66 -11.28 -4.32
N GLY A 21 10.59 -10.34 -4.54
CA GLY A 21 10.86 -9.25 -3.59
C GLY A 21 9.66 -8.32 -3.39
N ASP A 22 9.00 -7.92 -4.49
CA ASP A 22 7.80 -7.08 -4.45
C ASP A 22 6.65 -7.79 -3.73
N LEU A 23 6.42 -9.07 -4.02
CA LEU A 23 5.39 -9.87 -3.36
C LEU A 23 5.68 -10.05 -1.86
N SER A 24 6.93 -10.34 -1.49
CA SER A 24 7.32 -10.43 -0.07
C SER A 24 7.10 -9.11 0.66
N PHE A 25 7.34 -7.97 0.02
CA PHE A 25 7.07 -6.66 0.63
C PHE A 25 5.57 -6.39 0.78
N ILE A 26 4.78 -6.72 -0.24
CA ILE A 26 3.31 -6.55 -0.23
C ILE A 26 2.68 -7.43 0.85
N PHE A 27 2.95 -8.73 0.84
CA PHE A 27 2.35 -9.68 1.78
C PHE A 27 2.96 -9.64 3.18
N GLY A 28 4.17 -9.11 3.32
CA GLY A 28 4.80 -8.91 4.62
C GLY A 28 4.40 -7.57 5.25
N PRO A 29 5.30 -6.58 5.26
CA PRO A 29 5.12 -5.35 6.03
C PRO A 29 3.93 -4.51 5.56
N PHE A 30 3.62 -4.45 4.26
CA PHE A 30 2.51 -3.63 3.77
C PHE A 30 1.16 -4.19 4.21
N PHE A 31 0.93 -5.50 4.01
CA PHE A 31 -0.31 -6.16 4.43
C PHE A 31 -0.48 -6.15 5.94
N ALA A 32 0.57 -6.52 6.69
CA ALA A 32 0.55 -6.50 8.15
C ALA A 32 0.30 -5.08 8.68
N GLY A 33 0.96 -4.07 8.12
CA GLY A 33 0.76 -2.67 8.49
C GLY A 33 -0.66 -2.20 8.23
N THR A 34 -1.22 -2.56 7.07
CA THR A 34 -2.62 -2.21 6.72
C THR A 34 -3.60 -2.80 7.73
N LEU A 35 -3.46 -4.08 8.08
CA LEU A 35 -4.30 -4.73 9.10
C LEU A 35 -4.17 -4.07 10.48
N TRP A 36 -2.94 -3.70 10.85
CA TRP A 36 -2.68 -3.07 12.14
C TRP A 36 -3.30 -1.67 12.23
N ILE A 37 -3.21 -0.88 11.16
CA ILE A 37 -3.89 0.42 11.06
C ILE A 37 -5.40 0.22 11.17
N PHE A 38 -5.97 -0.75 10.45
CA PHE A 38 -7.38 -1.06 10.57
C PHE A 38 -7.77 -1.41 12.00
N HIS A 39 -7.02 -2.29 12.65
CA HIS A 39 -7.30 -2.71 14.02
C HIS A 39 -7.44 -1.52 14.99
N PHE A 40 -6.59 -0.49 14.87
CA PHE A 40 -6.65 0.69 15.75
C PHE A 40 -7.63 1.78 15.30
N THR A 41 -8.00 1.81 14.02
CA THR A 41 -8.78 2.93 13.45
C THR A 41 -10.17 2.51 12.95
N TYR A 42 -10.52 1.23 13.10
CA TYR A 42 -11.78 0.67 12.64
C TYR A 42 -13.00 1.44 13.15
N GLY A 43 -13.99 1.63 12.28
CA GLY A 43 -15.21 2.38 12.58
C GLY A 43 -15.06 3.91 12.61
N LYS A 44 -13.85 4.47 12.45
CA LYS A 44 -13.61 5.93 12.45
C LYS A 44 -12.83 6.37 11.21
N PHE A 45 -13.55 6.63 10.12
CA PHE A 45 -12.98 7.01 8.81
C PHE A 45 -11.88 8.09 8.89
N TRP A 46 -12.12 9.19 9.61
CA TRP A 46 -11.15 10.27 9.73
C TRP A 46 -9.86 9.87 10.44
N LYS A 47 -9.96 8.99 11.46
CA LYS A 47 -8.77 8.46 12.14
C LYS A 47 -7.99 7.52 11.23
N TYR A 48 -8.69 6.66 10.51
CA TYR A 48 -8.10 5.78 9.51
C TYR A 48 -7.34 6.58 8.43
N MET A 49 -7.98 7.61 7.87
CA MET A 49 -7.37 8.45 6.85
C MET A 49 -6.14 9.19 7.38
N LEU A 50 -6.21 9.76 8.58
CA LEU A 50 -5.07 10.49 9.17
C LEU A 50 -3.88 9.55 9.41
N VAL A 51 -4.12 8.36 9.97
CA VAL A 51 -3.05 7.38 10.20
C VAL A 51 -2.47 6.87 8.88
N ASN A 52 -3.31 6.59 7.88
CA ASN A 52 -2.82 6.21 6.55
C ASN A 52 -2.00 7.32 5.89
N ILE A 53 -2.42 8.58 5.98
CA ILE A 53 -1.64 9.73 5.48
C ILE A 53 -0.25 9.75 6.11
N VAL A 54 -0.15 9.58 7.44
CA VAL A 54 1.15 9.58 8.13
C VAL A 54 2.01 8.40 7.71
N VAL A 55 1.44 7.20 7.67
CA VAL A 55 2.17 5.99 7.28
C VAL A 55 2.61 6.06 5.82
N ASP A 56 1.72 6.43 4.91
CA ASP A 56 2.03 6.61 3.49
C ASP A 56 3.09 7.67 3.26
N PHE A 57 3.10 8.74 4.06
CA PHE A 57 4.15 9.75 4.03
C PHE A 57 5.50 9.13 4.45
N LEU A 58 5.53 8.37 5.54
CA LEU A 58 6.75 7.67 5.98
C LEU A 58 7.20 6.60 4.97
N LEU A 59 6.28 5.93 4.28
CA LEU A 59 6.62 4.99 3.22
C LEU A 59 7.18 5.73 1.99
N ALA A 60 6.51 6.78 1.53
CA ALA A 60 6.85 7.47 0.30
C ALA A 60 8.17 8.24 0.39
N TYR A 61 8.53 8.77 1.56
CA TYR A 61 9.73 9.61 1.72
C TYR A 61 10.91 8.87 2.38
N PRO A 62 10.89 8.55 3.70
CA PRO A 62 12.04 7.93 4.35
C PRO A 62 12.27 6.50 3.89
N LEU A 63 11.23 5.67 3.75
CA LEU A 63 11.43 4.28 3.34
C LEU A 63 11.94 4.20 1.89
N THR A 64 11.36 5.00 0.99
CA THR A 64 11.88 5.17 -0.37
C THR A 64 13.34 5.59 -0.39
N PHE A 65 13.72 6.59 0.42
CA PHE A 65 15.11 7.04 0.50
C PHE A 65 16.05 5.95 1.00
N LEU A 66 15.64 5.17 2.01
CA LEU A 66 16.41 4.03 2.52
C LEU A 66 16.62 2.97 1.45
N PHE A 67 15.58 2.62 0.70
CA PHE A 67 15.68 1.63 -0.36
C PHE A 67 16.50 2.10 -1.57
N GLU A 68 16.43 3.39 -1.93
CA GLU A 68 17.30 3.98 -2.95
C GLU A 68 18.77 3.96 -2.51
N LYS A 69 19.03 4.26 -1.23
CA LYS A 69 20.39 4.21 -0.64
C LYS A 69 20.91 2.77 -0.56
N ALA A 70 20.05 1.80 -0.25
CA ALA A 70 20.37 0.38 -0.25
C ALA A 70 20.54 -0.23 -1.66
N GLY A 71 20.26 0.54 -2.72
CA GLY A 71 20.41 0.09 -4.11
C GLY A 71 19.37 -0.93 -4.56
N LEU A 72 18.30 -1.11 -3.78
CA LEU A 72 17.23 -2.08 -4.06
C LEU A 72 16.38 -1.63 -5.27
N TYR A 73 16.14 -0.32 -5.40
CA TYR A 73 15.54 0.28 -6.59
C TYR A 73 15.92 1.77 -6.70
N ARG A 74 15.75 2.37 -7.88
CA ARG A 74 15.84 3.83 -8.08
C ARG A 74 14.56 4.32 -8.77
N LEU A 75 13.87 5.30 -8.21
CA LEU A 75 12.74 5.93 -8.89
C LEU A 75 13.27 6.82 -10.02
N LYS A 76 13.29 6.29 -11.23
CA LYS A 76 13.75 7.05 -12.41
C LYS A 76 12.69 7.99 -12.97
N ARG A 77 11.41 7.62 -12.89
CA ARG A 77 10.30 8.34 -13.55
C ARG A 77 9.09 8.63 -12.67
N MET A 78 8.97 8.07 -11.48
CA MET A 78 7.84 8.32 -10.59
C MET A 78 8.26 9.26 -9.45
N SER A 79 7.59 10.41 -9.32
CA SER A 79 7.84 11.33 -8.20
C SER A 79 7.28 10.75 -6.90
N LYS A 80 7.96 10.97 -5.78
CA LYS A 80 7.52 10.59 -4.43
C LYS A 80 6.09 11.06 -4.17
N ASN A 81 5.74 12.26 -4.66
CA ASN A 81 4.40 12.84 -4.55
C ASN A 81 3.35 12.00 -5.26
N ARG A 82 3.64 11.47 -6.46
CA ARG A 82 2.71 10.60 -7.21
C ARG A 82 2.50 9.28 -6.48
N LEU A 83 3.56 8.74 -5.88
CA LEU A 83 3.49 7.49 -5.12
C LEU A 83 2.63 7.67 -3.87
N PHE A 84 2.81 8.78 -3.17
CA PHE A 84 1.98 9.18 -2.02
C PHE A 84 0.51 9.43 -2.39
N SER A 85 0.23 10.16 -3.47
CA SER A 85 -1.17 10.36 -3.90
C SER A 85 -1.84 9.05 -4.29
N LEU A 86 -1.10 8.15 -4.95
CA LEU A 86 -1.63 6.85 -5.33
C LEU A 86 -1.92 5.96 -4.12
N SER A 87 -1.03 5.94 -3.12
CA SER A 87 -1.26 5.20 -1.88
C SER A 87 -2.47 5.73 -1.12
N LEU A 88 -2.68 7.05 -1.10
CA LEU A 88 -3.88 7.66 -0.51
C LEU A 88 -5.17 7.15 -1.15
N VAL A 89 -5.19 7.08 -2.49
CA VAL A 89 -6.34 6.55 -3.24
C VAL A 89 -6.56 5.08 -2.91
N PHE A 90 -5.49 4.28 -2.83
CA PHE A 90 -5.59 2.89 -2.39
C PHE A 90 -6.15 2.77 -0.98
N ALA A 91 -5.69 3.58 -0.02
CA ALA A 91 -6.20 3.58 1.35
C ALA A 91 -7.70 3.86 1.39
N ALA A 92 -8.18 4.84 0.59
CA ALA A 92 -9.61 5.14 0.48
C ALA A 92 -10.42 3.97 -0.13
N VAL A 93 -9.90 3.34 -1.19
CA VAL A 93 -10.54 2.17 -1.83
C VAL A 93 -10.61 0.99 -0.87
N ILE A 94 -9.53 0.71 -0.15
CA ILE A 94 -9.44 -0.39 0.82
C ILE A 94 -10.45 -0.18 1.96
N TYR A 95 -10.60 1.05 2.46
CA TYR A 95 -11.63 1.37 3.47
C TYR A 95 -13.05 1.20 2.94
N GLY A 96 -13.31 1.66 1.71
CA GLY A 96 -14.61 1.48 1.05
C GLY A 96 -14.95 0.00 0.87
N TYR A 97 -13.96 -0.82 0.49
CA TYR A 97 -14.11 -2.26 0.38
C TYR A 97 -14.42 -2.93 1.73
N GLN A 98 -13.76 -2.48 2.80
CA GLN A 98 -14.03 -2.98 4.15
C GLN A 98 -15.49 -2.71 4.58
N ILE A 99 -16.02 -1.51 4.33
CA ILE A 99 -17.44 -1.20 4.61
C ILE A 99 -18.37 -2.10 3.78
N PHE A 100 -18.03 -2.33 2.51
CA PHE A 100 -18.84 -3.18 1.64
C PHE A 100 -18.91 -4.61 2.18
N LEU A 101 -17.79 -5.18 2.61
CA LEU A 101 -17.73 -6.51 3.21
C LEU A 101 -18.54 -6.60 4.51
N GLU A 102 -18.42 -5.61 5.39
CA GLU A 102 -19.20 -5.56 6.63
C GLU A 102 -20.70 -5.57 6.35
N LYS A 103 -21.15 -4.78 5.37
CA LYS A 103 -22.56 -4.78 4.94
C LYS A 103 -23.02 -6.13 4.39
N GLN A 104 -22.18 -6.86 3.65
CA GLN A 104 -22.53 -8.20 3.16
C GLN A 104 -22.60 -9.20 4.33
N PHE A 105 -21.61 -9.14 5.23
CA PHE A 105 -21.51 -10.06 6.35
C PHE A 105 -22.67 -9.90 7.34
N SER A 106 -23.01 -8.66 7.71
CA SER A 106 -24.16 -8.38 8.58
C SER A 106 -25.48 -8.86 7.98
N ARG A 107 -25.67 -8.69 6.66
CA ARG A 107 -26.88 -9.17 5.97
C ARG A 107 -27.00 -10.69 6.02
N ASN A 108 -25.90 -11.41 5.79
CA ASN A 108 -25.91 -12.88 5.81
C ASN A 108 -26.22 -13.47 7.20
N ILE A 109 -25.86 -12.77 8.29
CA ILE A 109 -26.19 -13.19 9.66
C ILE A 109 -27.68 -12.98 9.97
N GLU A 110 -28.30 -11.94 9.39
CA GLU A 110 -29.72 -11.63 9.60
C GLU A 110 -30.64 -12.58 8.79
N GLU A 111 -30.11 -13.19 7.72
CA GLU A 111 -30.79 -14.20 6.90
C GLU A 111 -30.60 -15.66 7.39
N SER A 112 -29.76 -15.91 8.41
CA SER A 112 -29.44 -17.25 8.95
C SER A 112 -30.10 -17.54 10.29
#